data_AF-A0A8T5P165-F1
#
_entry.id   AF-A0A8T5P165-F1
#
_cell.length_a   1.000
_cell.length_b   1.000
_cell.length_c   1.000
_cell.angle_alpha   90.00
_cell.angle_beta   90.00
_cell.angle_gamma   90.00
#
_symmetry.space_group_name_H-M   'P 1'
#
loop_
_entity.id
_entity.type
_entity.pdbx_description
1 polymer ?
#
loop_
_entity_poly.entity_id
_entity_poly.type
_entity_poly.pdbx_seq_one_letter_code
_entity_poly.pdbx_strand_id
1 'polypeptide(L)'
;TERALAHTEKNTLLLTGGVAANKRLAEMLSIMCKERRAEFRNVPREFAGDCGANIAWTGIIEFKKKSKTKIDIFPKWRIDEL
;
A
#
# COMPACT_ATOMS: atom_id res chain seq x y z
N THR A 1 -1.07 -6.07 11.70
CA THR A 1 -0.40 -6.52 10.46
C THR A 1 -0.28 -8.03 10.42
N GLU A 2 0.34 -8.66 11.41
CA GLU A 2 0.49 -10.11 11.46
C GLU A 2 -0.83 -10.90 11.34
N ARG A 3 -1.82 -10.57 12.18
CA ARG A 3 -3.14 -11.23 12.13
C ARG A 3 -3.83 -11.05 10.77
N ALA A 4 -3.65 -9.88 10.14
CA ALA A 4 -4.24 -9.61 8.83
C ALA A 4 -3.56 -10.43 7.73
N LEU A 5 -2.24 -10.63 7.82
CA LEU A 5 -1.51 -11.48 6.88
C LEU A 5 -2.01 -12.93 6.93
N ALA A 6 -2.21 -13.46 8.15
CA ALA A 6 -2.80 -14.79 8.34
C ALA A 6 -4.25 -14.86 7.86
N HIS A 7 -5.07 -13.85 8.17
CA HIS A 7 -6.48 -13.82 7.81
C HIS A 7 -6.76 -13.64 6.32
N THR A 8 -5.87 -12.94 5.61
CA THR A 8 -6.00 -12.70 4.15
C THR A 8 -5.30 -13.77 3.31
N GLU A 9 -4.63 -14.73 3.97
CA GLU A 9 -3.81 -15.79 3.36
C GLU A 9 -2.76 -15.24 2.37
N LYS A 10 -2.37 -13.97 2.52
CA LYS A 10 -1.33 -13.35 1.69
C LYS A 10 0.05 -13.67 2.26
N ASN A 11 1.02 -13.75 1.37
CA ASN A 11 2.42 -14.03 1.71
C ASN A 11 3.32 -12.79 1.59
N THR A 12 2.77 -11.61 1.31
CA THR A 12 3.54 -10.37 1.14
C THR A 12 2.94 -9.24 1.97
N LEU A 13 3.80 -8.51 2.68
CA LEU A 13 3.46 -7.29 3.39
C LEU A 13 4.17 -6.10 2.73
N LEU A 14 3.39 -5.11 2.29
CA LEU A 14 3.88 -3.83 1.77
C LEU A 14 3.70 -2.73 2.82
N LEU A 15 4.79 -2.06 3.21
CA LEU A 15 4.76 -0.89 4.09
C LEU A 15 4.78 0.39 3.25
N THR A 16 3.73 1.20 3.38
CA THR A 16 3.52 2.48 2.67
C THR A 16 3.09 3.59 3.65
N GLY A 17 2.97 4.82 3.16
CA GLY A 17 2.66 6.02 3.96
C GLY A 17 3.91 6.65 4.57
N GLY A 18 3.81 7.91 5.02
CA GLY A 18 4.98 8.66 5.52
C GLY A 18 5.73 7.97 6.67
N VAL A 19 5.02 7.16 7.47
CA VAL A 19 5.59 6.38 8.58
C VAL A 19 6.45 5.19 8.09
N ALA A 20 6.35 4.80 6.81
CA ALA A 20 7.20 3.78 6.19
C ALA A 20 8.70 4.16 6.19
N ALA A 21 9.02 5.45 6.35
CA ALA A 21 10.38 5.93 6.54
C ALA A 21 10.99 5.55 7.90
N ASN A 22 10.19 5.06 8.85
CA ASN A 22 10.67 4.65 10.17
C ASN A 22 11.42 3.31 10.09
N LYS A 23 12.75 3.38 10.25
CA LYS A 23 13.63 2.21 10.18
C LYS A 23 13.31 1.15 11.24
N ARG A 24 12.93 1.57 12.45
CA ARG A 24 12.61 0.63 13.53
C ARG A 24 11.33 -0.15 13.23
N LEU A 25 10.30 0.52 12.71
CA LEU A 25 9.07 -0.13 12.28
C LEU A 25 9.33 -1.12 11.14
N ALA A 26 10.11 -0.71 10.13
CA ALA A 26 10.46 -1.57 9.00
C ALA A 26 11.24 -2.84 9.45
N GLU A 27 12.18 -2.69 10.39
CA GLU A 27 12.91 -3.82 11.00
C GLU A 27 11.97 -4.79 11.71
N MET A 28 11.08 -4.29 12.56
CA MET A 28 10.10 -5.11 13.29
C MET A 28 9.20 -5.90 12.33
N LEU A 29 8.72 -5.27 11.26
CA LEU A 29 7.88 -5.93 10.26
C LEU A 29 8.66 -6.94 9.41
N SER A 30 9.92 -6.65 9.08
CA SER A 30 10.81 -7.56 8.36
C SER A 30 11.05 -8.85 9.14
N ILE A 31 11.36 -8.75 10.45
CA ILE A 31 11.53 -9.90 11.34
C ILE A 31 10.25 -10.74 11.38
N MET A 32 9.10 -10.11 11.61
CA MET A 32 7.79 -10.78 11.67
C MET A 32 7.47 -11.53 10.36
N CYS A 33 7.76 -10.94 9.20
CA CYS A 33 7.55 -11.59 7.91
C CYS A 33 8.50 -12.78 7.70
N LYS A 34 9.78 -12.62 8.05
CA LYS A 34 10.80 -13.68 7.94
C LYS A 34 10.42 -14.94 8.73
N GLU A 35 9.94 -14.79 9.97
CA GLU A 35 9.49 -15.90 10.81
C GLU A 35 8.32 -16.68 10.20
N ARG A 36 7.48 -16.02 9.39
CA ARG A 36 6.30 -16.61 8.73
C ARG A 36 6.57 -17.04 7.29
N ARG A 37 7.82 -16.98 6.83
CA ARG A 37 8.20 -17.22 5.43
C ARG A 37 7.42 -16.32 4.45
N ALA A 38 7.11 -15.10 4.89
CA ALA A 38 6.45 -14.08 4.10
C ALA A 38 7.48 -13.05 3.59
N GLU A 39 7.15 -12.40 2.48
CA GLU A 39 7.93 -11.33 1.88
C GLU A 39 7.59 -9.98 2.50
N PHE A 40 8.61 -9.20 2.87
CA PHE A 40 8.46 -7.82 3.30
C PHE A 40 8.97 -6.87 2.21
N ARG A 41 8.14 -5.90 1.83
CA ARG A 41 8.52 -4.82 0.90
C ARG A 41 8.29 -3.47 1.57
N ASN A 42 9.32 -2.62 1.52
CA ASN A 42 9.22 -1.22 1.92
C ASN A 42 9.22 -0.34 0.67
N VAL A 43 8.35 0.68 0.65
CA VAL A 43 8.31 1.65 -0.44
C VAL A 43 9.54 2.57 -0.36
N PRO A 44 10.17 2.94 -1.49
CA PRO A 44 11.24 3.95 -1.50
C PRO A 44 10.77 5.26 -0.85
N ARG A 45 11.68 5.97 -0.18
CA ARG A 45 11.31 7.12 0.68
C ARG A 45 10.62 8.23 -0.10
N GLU A 46 11.02 8.44 -1.35
CA GLU A 46 10.44 9.41 -2.29
C GLU A 46 8.98 9.11 -2.68
N PHE A 47 8.53 7.86 -2.52
CA PHE A 47 7.15 7.41 -2.83
C PHE A 47 6.34 7.03 -1.59
N ALA A 48 6.96 7.09 -0.41
CA ALA A 48 6.32 6.73 0.86
C ALA A 48 5.29 7.80 1.30
N GLY A 49 5.59 9.08 1.08
CA GLY A 49 4.66 10.17 1.36
C GLY A 49 3.63 10.41 0.25
N ASP A 50 2.78 11.41 0.45
CA ASP A 50 1.83 11.84 -0.59
C ASP A 50 2.59 12.48 -1.75
N CYS A 51 2.54 11.85 -2.92
CA CYS A 51 3.16 12.39 -4.12
C CYS A 51 2.33 12.12 -5.38
N GLY A 52 2.46 13.02 -6.36
CA GLY A 52 1.72 12.95 -7.62
C GLY A 52 2.05 11.70 -8.46
N ALA A 53 3.21 11.07 -8.23
CA ALA A 53 3.59 9.84 -8.92
C ALA A 53 2.63 8.68 -8.59
N ASN A 54 2.25 8.52 -7.32
CA ASN A 54 1.33 7.47 -6.89
C ASN A 54 -0.07 7.68 -7.48
N ILE A 55 -0.51 8.94 -7.58
CA ILE A 55 -1.79 9.32 -8.20
C ILE A 55 -1.77 9.05 -9.71
N ALA A 56 -0.72 9.50 -10.41
CA ALA A 56 -0.58 9.30 -11.85
C ALA A 56 -0.55 7.80 -12.21
N TRP A 57 0.19 7.00 -11.45
CA TRP A 57 0.27 5.56 -11.67
C TRP A 57 -1.08 4.86 -11.44
N THR A 58 -1.78 5.22 -10.37
CA THR A 58 -3.15 4.72 -10.10
C THR A 58 -4.10 5.10 -11.23
N GLY A 59 -4.03 6.34 -11.73
CA GLY A 59 -4.80 6.80 -12.88
C GLY A 59 -4.53 5.99 -14.16
N ILE A 60 -3.27 5.66 -14.44
CA ILE A 60 -2.91 4.78 -15.57
C ILE A 60 -3.51 3.38 -15.42
N ILE A 61 -3.48 2.81 -14.20
CA ILE A 61 -4.08 1.50 -13.92
C ILE A 61 -5.59 1.54 -14.16
N GLU A 62 -6.29 2.55 -13.63
CA GLU A 62 -7.74 2.69 -13.79
C GLU A 62 -8.16 2.97 -15.23
N PHE A 63 -7.41 3.82 -15.94
CA PHE A 63 -7.65 4.08 -17.35
C PHE A 63 -7.52 2.81 -18.20
N LYS A 64 -6.53 1.95 -17.91
CA LYS A 64 -6.36 0.66 -18.59
C LYS A 64 -7.51 -0.31 -18.34
N LYS A 65 -8.18 -0.24 -17.19
CA LYS A 65 -9.40 -1.02 -16.90
C LYS A 65 -10.62 -0.53 -17.68
N LYS A 66 -10.51 0.57 -18.43
CA LYS A 66 -11.63 1.27 -19.11
C LYS A 66 -12.72 1.71 -18.14
N SER A 67 -12.35 1.94 -16.87
CA SER A 67 -13.28 2.45 -15.86
C SER A 67 -13.66 3.88 -16.22
N LYS A 68 -14.96 4.16 -16.28
CA LYS A 68 -15.48 5.52 -16.46
C LYS A 68 -15.84 6.08 -15.09
N THR A 69 -14.86 6.63 -14.38
CA THR A 69 -15.10 7.28 -13.10
C THR A 69 -15.69 8.67 -13.35
N LYS A 70 -16.79 9.00 -12.68
CA LYS A 70 -17.31 10.37 -12.64
C LYS A 70 -16.25 11.27 -11.98
N ILE A 71 -15.90 12.37 -12.64
CA ILE A 71 -15.00 13.36 -12.05
C ILE A 71 -15.80 14.15 -11.02
N ASP A 72 -15.54 13.90 -9.76
CA ASP A 72 -16.17 14.55 -8.61
C ASP A 72 -15.21 14.52 -7.41
N ILE A 73 -15.54 15.25 -6.35
CA ILE A 73 -14.76 15.28 -5.12
C ILE A 73 -15.50 14.46 -4.06
N PHE A 74 -14.81 13.47 -3.50
CA PHE A 74 -15.33 12.59 -2.46
C PHE A 74 -14.50 12.73 -1.18
N PRO A 75 -14.82 13.70 -0.27
CA PRO A 75 -13.99 13.96 0.92
C PRO A 75 -13.89 12.79 1.91
N LYS A 76 -14.82 11.82 1.83
CA LYS A 76 -14.86 10.61 2.67
C LYS A 76 -14.86 9.33 1.83
N TRP A 77 -14.15 9.35 0.71
CA TRP A 77 -14.12 8.22 -0.23
C TRP A 77 -13.57 6.96 0.45
N ARG A 78 -14.35 5.87 0.41
CA ARG A 78 -13.88 4.61 0.97
C ARG A 78 -13.20 3.76 -0.10
N ILE A 79 -12.20 2.98 0.31
CA ILE A 79 -11.40 2.15 -0.61
C ILE A 79 -12.22 0.96 -1.15
N ASP A 80 -13.22 0.49 -0.41
CA ASP A 80 -14.14 -0.58 -0.80
C ASP A 80 -15.26 -0.14 -1.75
N GLU A 81 -15.33 1.15 -2.11
CA GLU A 81 -16.28 1.72 -3.07
C GLU A 81 -15.70 1.86 -4.50
N LEU A 82 -14.45 1.43 -4.71
CA LEU A 82 -13.72 1.48 -5.98
C LEU A 82 -14.04 0.32 -6.93
#